data_AF-A0A2P5MY34-F1
#
_entry.id   AF-A0A2P5MY34-F1
#
_cell.length_a   1.000
_cell.length_b   1.000
_cell.length_c   1.000
_cell.angle_alpha   90.00
_cell.angle_beta   90.00
_cell.angle_gamma   90.00
#
_symmetry.space_group_name_H-M   'P 1'
#
loop_
_entity.id
_entity.type
_entity.pdbx_description
1 polymer ?
#
loop_
_entity_poly.entity_id
_entity_poly.type
_entity_poly.pdbx_seq_one_letter_code
_entity_poly.pdbx_strand_id
1 'polypeptide(L)'
;MSDQKLVVAVSSRTLFNLNESHAIFENQGKEAYCQYQIDHENEVLQPGFGFQLVKKFLDINKAFPEKPLVEIILLSRNSADTGLRIFNSINHHGLAITRAAFTSGVSPYGYIPAFGAHLFLSTHSEDVRKALAAGYAAATIVSGPVSNECEQLRIAFDGDSVLFSDDSERIYQQQGLAAFAANERNDAHKPLS
;
A
#
# COMPACT_ATOMS: atom_id res chain seq x y z
N MET A 1 0.42 -21.44 19.21
CA MET A 1 0.91 -20.09 18.85
C MET A 1 0.59 -19.89 17.39
N SER A 2 -0.28 -18.93 17.07
CA SER A 2 -0.79 -18.74 15.71
C SER A 2 0.36 -18.41 14.75
N ASP A 3 0.32 -19.08 13.61
CA ASP A 3 1.24 -18.90 12.49
C ASP A 3 0.96 -17.56 11.78
N GLN A 4 1.23 -16.44 12.48
CA GLN A 4 0.81 -15.12 12.01
C GLN A 4 1.77 -14.56 10.96
N LYS A 5 1.32 -14.64 9.71
CA LYS A 5 1.89 -14.00 8.55
C LYS A 5 1.42 -12.54 8.46
N LEU A 6 2.32 -11.61 8.17
CA LEU A 6 1.99 -10.22 7.84
C LEU A 6 1.37 -10.15 6.45
N VAL A 7 0.04 -10.10 6.37
CA VAL A 7 -0.69 -9.85 5.11
C VAL A 7 -0.78 -8.34 4.83
N VAL A 8 -0.19 -7.89 3.72
CA VAL A 8 -0.21 -6.50 3.24
C VAL A 8 -0.99 -6.43 1.92
N ALA A 9 -2.02 -5.59 1.89
CA ALA A 9 -2.78 -5.30 0.69
C ALA A 9 -2.18 -4.10 -0.04
N VAL A 10 -2.00 -4.21 -1.35
CA VAL A 10 -1.46 -3.14 -2.20
C VAL A 10 -2.37 -2.85 -3.38
N SER A 11 -2.52 -1.58 -3.74
CA SER A 11 -3.30 -1.21 -4.92
C SER A 11 -2.53 -1.45 -6.22
N SER A 12 -3.23 -1.72 -7.32
CA SER A 12 -2.60 -1.96 -8.64
C SER A 12 -1.73 -0.80 -9.11
N ARG A 13 -2.18 0.45 -8.92
CA ARG A 13 -1.43 1.67 -9.27
C ARG A 13 -0.26 1.97 -8.33
N THR A 14 -0.19 1.29 -7.20
CA THR A 14 0.95 1.34 -6.29
C THR A 14 2.04 0.41 -6.77
N LEU A 15 1.63 -0.80 -7.17
CA LEU A 15 2.54 -1.83 -7.63
C LEU A 15 3.12 -1.51 -9.02
N PHE A 16 2.29 -1.02 -9.94
CA PHE A 16 2.68 -0.73 -11.32
C PHE A 16 2.31 0.68 -11.76
N ASN A 17 3.09 1.20 -12.71
CA ASN A 17 2.76 2.44 -13.39
C ASN A 17 1.60 2.18 -14.38
N LEU A 18 0.45 2.77 -14.06
CA LEU A 18 -0.79 2.72 -14.85
C LEU A 18 -1.26 4.13 -15.22
N ASN A 19 -0.36 5.10 -15.27
CA ASN A 19 -0.72 6.51 -15.49
C ASN A 19 -1.37 6.74 -16.86
N GLU A 20 -0.86 6.09 -17.91
CA GLU A 20 -1.42 6.17 -19.25
C GLU A 20 -2.83 5.57 -19.31
N SER A 21 -2.99 4.31 -18.88
CA SER A 21 -4.31 3.67 -18.82
C SER A 21 -5.29 4.49 -17.97
N HIS A 22 -4.83 5.04 -16.84
CA HIS A 22 -5.67 5.89 -16.01
C HIS A 22 -6.08 7.19 -16.73
N ALA A 23 -5.18 7.83 -17.48
CA ALA A 23 -5.53 9.00 -18.28
C ALA A 23 -6.57 8.66 -19.36
N ILE A 24 -6.53 7.47 -19.95
CA ILE A 24 -7.57 6.98 -20.88
C ILE A 24 -8.90 6.83 -20.15
N PHE A 25 -8.91 6.27 -18.94
CA PHE A 25 -10.13 6.16 -18.13
C PHE A 25 -10.76 7.53 -17.84
N GLU A 26 -9.96 8.50 -17.40
CA GLU A 26 -10.46 9.84 -17.05
C GLU A 26 -10.97 10.61 -18.29
N ASN A 27 -10.30 10.48 -19.43
CA ASN A 27 -10.63 11.25 -20.64
C ASN A 27 -11.67 10.57 -21.56
N GLN A 28 -11.70 9.23 -21.59
CA GLN A 28 -12.45 8.44 -22.58
C GLN A 28 -13.39 7.41 -21.94
N GLY A 29 -13.36 7.27 -20.61
CA GLY A 29 -14.26 6.41 -19.87
C GLY A 29 -13.85 4.94 -19.77
N LYS A 30 -14.72 4.15 -19.14
CA LYS A 30 -14.45 2.76 -18.75
C LYS A 30 -14.26 1.82 -19.95
N GLU A 31 -15.03 1.98 -21.02
CA GLU A 31 -14.96 1.08 -22.19
C GLU A 31 -13.63 1.20 -22.92
N ALA A 32 -13.19 2.43 -23.22
CA ALA A 32 -11.89 2.70 -23.83
C ALA A 32 -10.73 2.20 -22.96
N TYR A 33 -10.83 2.40 -21.64
CA TYR A 33 -9.88 1.86 -20.68
C TYR A 33 -9.80 0.33 -20.75
N CYS A 34 -10.95 -0.35 -20.76
CA CYS A 34 -10.99 -1.81 -20.80
C CYS A 34 -10.38 -2.34 -22.09
N GLN A 35 -10.73 -1.77 -23.24
CA GLN A 35 -10.19 -2.16 -24.53
C GLN A 35 -8.67 -1.97 -24.57
N TYR A 36 -8.19 -0.81 -24.12
CA TYR A 36 -6.75 -0.54 -24.03
C TYR A 36 -6.01 -1.58 -23.18
N GLN A 37 -6.56 -1.95 -22.02
CA GLN A 37 -5.95 -2.95 -21.15
C GLN A 37 -5.90 -4.35 -21.76
N ILE A 38 -6.91 -4.72 -22.56
CA ILE A 38 -6.98 -6.00 -23.27
C ILE A 38 -5.98 -6.01 -24.44
N ASP A 39 -5.96 -4.95 -25.25
CA ASP A 39 -5.06 -4.83 -26.41
C ASP A 39 -3.58 -4.89 -26.00
N HIS A 40 -3.26 -4.36 -24.82
CA HIS A 40 -1.91 -4.31 -24.27
C HIS A 40 -1.70 -5.37 -23.16
N GLU A 41 -2.52 -6.43 -23.11
CA GLU A 41 -2.48 -7.45 -22.05
C GLU A 41 -1.10 -8.12 -21.88
N ASN A 42 -0.38 -8.31 -22.98
CA ASN A 42 0.94 -8.92 -22.99
C ASN A 42 2.09 -7.92 -22.81
N GLU A 43 1.78 -6.63 -22.70
CA GLU A 43 2.77 -5.60 -22.46
C GLU A 43 3.02 -5.42 -20.96
N VAL A 44 4.26 -5.73 -20.57
CA VAL A 44 4.73 -5.65 -19.18
C VAL A 44 4.64 -4.21 -18.67
N LEU A 45 3.94 -4.03 -17.55
CA LEU A 45 3.86 -2.76 -16.87
C LEU A 45 5.18 -2.43 -16.18
N GLN A 46 5.54 -1.15 -16.25
CA GLN A 46 6.70 -0.62 -15.54
C GLN A 46 6.44 -0.58 -14.03
N PRO A 47 7.47 -0.77 -13.19
CA PRO A 47 7.38 -0.62 -11.74
C PRO A 47 6.72 0.70 -11.31
N GLY A 48 5.77 0.60 -10.37
CA GLY A 48 5.17 1.75 -9.70
C GLY A 48 5.95 2.17 -8.46
N PHE A 49 5.51 3.24 -7.78
CA PHE A 49 6.21 3.79 -6.61
C PHE A 49 6.31 2.81 -5.43
N GLY A 50 5.36 1.90 -5.26
CA GLY A 50 5.38 0.89 -4.21
C GLY A 50 6.12 -0.40 -4.58
N PHE A 51 6.57 -0.54 -5.83
CA PHE A 51 7.14 -1.79 -6.34
C PHE A 51 8.34 -2.26 -5.53
N GLN A 52 9.30 -1.37 -5.26
CA GLN A 52 10.51 -1.73 -4.51
C GLN A 52 10.19 -2.12 -3.06
N LEU A 53 9.21 -1.47 -2.43
CA LEU A 53 8.76 -1.84 -1.10
C LEU A 53 8.13 -3.23 -1.09
N VAL A 54 7.26 -3.52 -2.06
CA VAL A 54 6.62 -4.85 -2.23
C VAL A 54 7.66 -5.93 -2.49
N LYS A 55 8.65 -5.66 -3.34
CA LYS A 55 9.75 -6.59 -3.60
C LYS A 55 10.51 -6.91 -2.31
N LYS A 56 10.87 -5.89 -1.52
CA LYS A 56 11.57 -6.07 -0.23
C LYS A 56 10.75 -6.89 0.77
N PHE A 57 9.43 -6.66 0.82
CA PHE A 57 8.53 -7.48 1.65
C PHE A 57 8.55 -8.95 1.24
N LEU A 58 8.49 -9.23 -0.07
CA LEU A 58 8.55 -10.60 -0.59
C LEU A 58 9.93 -11.22 -0.38
N ASP A 59 11.01 -10.42 -0.47
CA ASP A 59 12.38 -10.88 -0.26
C ASP A 59 12.63 -11.33 1.19
N ILE A 60 11.89 -10.83 2.19
CA ILE A 60 11.93 -11.35 3.56
C ILE A 60 11.64 -12.86 3.59
N ASN A 61 10.70 -13.33 2.76
CA ASN A 61 10.34 -14.74 2.71
C ASN A 61 11.49 -15.64 2.23
N LYS A 62 12.47 -15.10 1.48
CA LYS A 62 13.64 -15.86 1.04
C LYS A 62 14.54 -16.27 2.20
N ALA A 63 14.56 -15.49 3.28
CA ALA A 63 15.27 -15.83 4.51
C ALA A 63 14.54 -16.89 5.36
N PHE A 64 13.25 -17.14 5.09
CA PHE A 64 12.39 -18.07 5.82
C PHE A 64 11.58 -18.97 4.87
N PRO A 65 12.24 -19.81 4.05
CA PRO A 65 11.60 -20.55 2.96
C PRO A 65 10.53 -21.54 3.44
N GLU A 66 10.72 -22.14 4.61
CA GLU A 66 9.77 -23.09 5.21
C GLU A 66 8.56 -22.39 5.84
N LYS A 67 8.69 -21.08 6.12
CA LYS A 67 7.70 -20.29 6.85
C LYS A 67 7.65 -18.84 6.36
N PRO A 68 7.00 -18.57 5.21
CA PRO A 68 6.87 -17.22 4.68
C PRO A 68 6.20 -16.27 5.69
N LEU A 69 6.90 -15.21 6.07
CA LEU A 69 6.45 -14.25 7.08
C LEU A 69 5.55 -13.15 6.52
N VAL A 70 5.62 -12.88 5.22
CA VAL A 70 4.89 -11.79 4.58
C VAL A 70 4.06 -12.29 3.40
N GLU A 71 2.82 -11.83 3.31
CA GLU A 71 1.97 -12.02 2.14
C GLU A 71 1.63 -10.68 1.51
N ILE A 72 1.71 -10.62 0.20
CA ILE A 72 1.21 -9.47 -0.55
C ILE A 72 -0.06 -9.91 -1.27
N ILE A 73 -1.12 -9.13 -1.10
CA ILE A 73 -2.36 -9.28 -1.86
C ILE A 73 -2.60 -8.05 -2.71
N LEU A 74 -3.10 -8.25 -3.92
CA LEU A 74 -3.44 -7.15 -4.82
C LEU A 74 -4.92 -6.77 -4.67
N LEU A 75 -5.20 -5.50 -4.40
CA LEU A 75 -6.56 -4.95 -4.42
C LEU A 75 -6.69 -3.97 -5.58
N SER A 76 -7.56 -4.25 -6.54
CA SER A 76 -7.71 -3.45 -7.75
C SER A 76 -9.15 -3.03 -7.96
N ARG A 77 -9.35 -1.74 -8.29
CA ARG A 77 -10.62 -1.23 -8.82
C ARG A 77 -10.89 -1.66 -10.25
N ASN A 78 -9.91 -2.27 -10.92
CA ASN A 78 -10.09 -2.75 -12.29
C ASN A 78 -11.03 -3.95 -12.34
N SER A 79 -11.53 -4.29 -13.53
CA SER A 79 -12.24 -5.56 -13.74
C SER A 79 -11.27 -6.74 -13.79
N ALA A 80 -11.78 -7.95 -13.60
CA ALA A 80 -11.00 -9.17 -13.76
C ALA A 80 -10.45 -9.28 -15.20
N ASP A 81 -11.25 -8.90 -16.19
CA ASP A 81 -10.87 -8.93 -17.62
C ASP A 81 -9.67 -8.03 -17.93
N THR A 82 -9.55 -6.90 -17.22
CA THR A 82 -8.41 -5.97 -17.35
C THR A 82 -7.27 -6.26 -16.37
N GLY A 83 -7.45 -7.28 -15.54
CA GLY A 83 -6.50 -7.73 -14.53
C GLY A 83 -5.38 -8.62 -15.07
N LEU A 84 -5.57 -9.25 -16.24
CA LEU A 84 -4.58 -10.14 -16.85
C LEU A 84 -3.25 -9.43 -17.13
N ARG A 85 -3.28 -8.20 -17.65
CA ARG A 85 -2.06 -7.37 -17.82
C ARG A 85 -1.26 -7.21 -16.53
N ILE A 86 -1.97 -7.01 -15.42
CA ILE A 86 -1.33 -6.86 -14.10
C ILE A 86 -0.71 -8.19 -13.67
N PHE A 87 -1.41 -9.32 -13.83
CA PHE A 87 -0.87 -10.64 -13.49
C PHE A 87 0.32 -11.04 -14.38
N ASN A 88 0.25 -10.76 -15.68
CA ASN A 88 1.37 -10.97 -16.60
C ASN A 88 2.59 -10.17 -16.15
N SER A 89 2.38 -8.94 -15.69
CA SER A 89 3.44 -8.10 -15.12
C SER A 89 3.97 -8.66 -13.79
N ILE A 90 3.10 -9.11 -12.87
CA ILE A 90 3.48 -9.78 -11.61
C ILE A 90 4.38 -10.98 -11.89
N ASN A 91 3.98 -11.83 -12.84
CA ASN A 91 4.72 -13.02 -13.23
C ASN A 91 6.06 -12.67 -13.90
N HIS A 92 6.07 -11.72 -14.84
CA HIS A 92 7.28 -11.24 -15.51
C HIS A 92 8.31 -10.72 -14.49
N HIS A 93 7.86 -9.97 -13.49
CA HIS A 93 8.71 -9.40 -12.44
C HIS A 93 9.05 -10.39 -11.31
N GLY A 94 8.57 -11.63 -11.38
CA GLY A 94 8.86 -12.68 -10.39
C GLY A 94 8.30 -12.39 -8.99
N LEU A 95 7.20 -11.64 -8.90
CA LEU A 95 6.57 -11.32 -7.63
C LEU A 95 5.65 -12.46 -7.18
N ALA A 96 5.92 -13.06 -6.02
CA ALA A 96 5.13 -14.16 -5.44
C ALA A 96 3.77 -13.67 -4.86
N ILE A 97 2.93 -13.07 -5.70
CA ILE A 97 1.59 -12.58 -5.38
C ILE A 97 0.57 -13.54 -5.95
N THR A 98 -0.10 -14.30 -5.09
CA THR A 98 -1.02 -15.37 -5.49
C THR A 98 -2.49 -15.02 -5.28
N ARG A 99 -2.78 -13.96 -4.50
CA ARG A 99 -4.15 -13.52 -4.20
C ARG A 99 -4.38 -12.10 -4.71
N ALA A 100 -5.51 -11.91 -5.37
CA ALA A 100 -5.97 -10.59 -5.81
C ALA A 100 -7.50 -10.49 -5.75
N ALA A 101 -8.01 -9.28 -5.57
CA ALA A 101 -9.41 -8.94 -5.73
C ALA A 101 -9.56 -7.83 -6.78
N PHE A 102 -10.50 -8.04 -7.71
CA PHE A 102 -10.87 -7.09 -8.76
C PHE A 102 -12.32 -6.70 -8.58
N THR A 103 -12.58 -5.41 -8.37
CA THR A 103 -13.90 -4.92 -7.95
C THR A 103 -14.65 -4.16 -9.03
N SER A 104 -14.12 -4.09 -10.26
CA SER A 104 -14.81 -3.53 -11.44
C SER A 104 -15.36 -2.10 -11.26
N GLY A 105 -14.69 -1.29 -10.44
CA GLY A 105 -15.00 0.11 -10.13
C GLY A 105 -15.48 0.33 -8.70
N VAL A 106 -15.90 -0.73 -7.99
CA VAL A 106 -16.36 -0.63 -6.60
C VAL A 106 -15.16 -0.42 -5.67
N SER A 107 -15.38 0.24 -4.53
CA SER A 107 -14.36 0.41 -3.50
C SER A 107 -13.79 -0.95 -3.06
N PRO A 108 -12.46 -1.17 -3.14
CA PRO A 108 -11.88 -2.47 -2.82
C PRO A 108 -11.62 -2.68 -1.31
N TYR A 109 -11.78 -1.65 -0.48
CA TYR A 109 -11.38 -1.72 0.95
C TYR A 109 -12.24 -2.67 1.77
N GLY A 110 -13.48 -2.95 1.35
CA GLY A 110 -14.32 -3.96 2.00
C GLY A 110 -13.74 -5.37 1.94
N TYR A 111 -12.78 -5.62 1.03
CA TYR A 111 -12.08 -6.90 0.93
C TYR A 111 -10.87 -7.01 1.87
N ILE A 112 -10.40 -5.92 2.47
CA ILE A 112 -9.29 -5.96 3.45
C ILE A 112 -9.53 -7.02 4.55
N PRO A 113 -10.68 -7.02 5.27
CA PRO A 113 -10.94 -8.04 6.29
C PRO A 113 -11.16 -9.43 5.70
N ALA A 114 -11.81 -9.53 4.53
CA ALA A 114 -12.08 -10.81 3.87
C ALA A 114 -10.79 -11.55 3.46
N PHE A 115 -9.73 -10.80 3.16
CA PHE A 115 -8.42 -11.36 2.85
C PHE A 115 -7.49 -11.49 4.07
N GLY A 116 -7.94 -11.06 5.26
CA GLY A 116 -7.13 -11.03 6.48
C GLY A 116 -5.94 -10.06 6.39
N ALA A 117 -6.07 -8.97 5.62
CA ALA A 117 -5.01 -7.98 5.48
C ALA A 117 -4.89 -7.11 6.73
N HIS A 118 -3.65 -6.95 7.21
CA HIS A 118 -3.32 -6.15 8.39
C HIS A 118 -3.00 -4.70 8.02
N LEU A 119 -2.55 -4.45 6.79
CA LEU A 119 -2.12 -3.13 6.32
C LEU A 119 -2.49 -2.95 4.85
N PHE A 120 -3.11 -1.82 4.51
CA PHE A 120 -3.35 -1.41 3.13
C PHE A 120 -2.42 -0.27 2.70
N LEU A 121 -1.72 -0.46 1.59
CA LEU A 121 -0.80 0.53 1.03
C LEU A 121 -1.30 1.03 -0.32
N SER A 122 -1.37 2.35 -0.48
CA SER A 122 -1.75 2.98 -1.74
C SER A 122 -0.95 4.25 -2.01
N THR A 123 -0.67 4.55 -3.27
CA THR A 123 -0.16 5.87 -3.70
C THR A 123 -1.27 6.92 -3.80
N HIS A 124 -2.53 6.53 -3.67
CA HIS A 124 -3.69 7.43 -3.73
C HIS A 124 -4.21 7.75 -2.33
N SER A 125 -4.01 8.99 -1.87
CA SER A 125 -4.36 9.43 -0.51
C SER A 125 -5.84 9.30 -0.18
N GLU A 126 -6.74 9.49 -1.14
CA GLU A 126 -8.19 9.31 -0.92
C GLU A 126 -8.56 7.83 -0.68
N ASP A 127 -7.82 6.89 -1.28
CA ASP A 127 -8.02 5.46 -1.05
C ASP A 127 -7.60 5.10 0.38
N VAL A 128 -6.49 5.68 0.85
CA VAL A 128 -5.99 5.51 2.22
C VAL A 128 -6.96 6.13 3.22
N ARG A 129 -7.44 7.35 2.97
CA ARG A 129 -8.42 8.02 3.85
C ARG A 129 -9.69 7.20 4.01
N LYS A 130 -10.20 6.61 2.93
CA LYS A 130 -11.39 5.75 2.96
C LYS A 130 -11.15 4.46 3.74
N ALA A 131 -9.99 3.83 3.59
CA ALA A 131 -9.61 2.65 4.35
C ALA A 131 -9.51 2.94 5.86
N LEU A 132 -8.85 4.06 6.22
CA LEU A 132 -8.75 4.53 7.61
C LEU A 132 -10.13 4.85 8.20
N ALA A 133 -10.99 5.56 7.47
CA ALA A 133 -12.35 5.87 7.90
C ALA A 133 -13.22 4.61 8.10
N ALA A 134 -12.90 3.52 7.40
CA ALA A 134 -13.54 2.23 7.57
C ALA A 134 -12.92 1.37 8.71
N GLY A 135 -11.97 1.92 9.46
CA GLY A 135 -11.33 1.26 10.60
C GLY A 135 -10.18 0.32 10.25
N TYR A 136 -9.66 0.39 9.02
CA TYR A 136 -8.54 -0.46 8.58
C TYR A 136 -7.23 0.32 8.61
N ALA A 137 -6.16 -0.32 9.10
CA ALA A 137 -4.83 0.26 9.03
C ALA A 137 -4.39 0.44 7.58
N ALA A 138 -4.06 1.68 7.21
CA ALA A 138 -3.65 2.02 5.86
C ALA A 138 -2.63 3.16 5.85
N ALA A 139 -1.76 3.17 4.85
CA ALA A 139 -0.75 4.21 4.69
C ALA A 139 -0.57 4.63 3.23
N THR A 140 -0.25 5.91 3.05
CA THR A 140 0.06 6.46 1.72
C THR A 140 1.52 6.23 1.40
N ILE A 141 1.81 5.64 0.24
CA ILE A 141 3.17 5.58 -0.28
C ILE A 141 3.43 6.87 -1.06
N VAL A 142 4.33 7.69 -0.51
CA VAL A 142 4.78 8.92 -1.14
C VAL A 142 6.03 8.62 -1.98
N SER A 143 6.04 9.10 -3.22
CA SER A 143 7.20 9.07 -4.09
C SER A 143 8.30 10.00 -3.56
N GLY A 144 9.49 9.45 -3.32
CA GLY A 144 10.74 10.23 -3.22
C GLY A 144 11.65 9.93 -4.42
N PRO A 145 12.72 10.71 -4.66
CA PRO A 145 13.75 10.34 -5.63
C PRO A 145 14.39 9.03 -5.18
N VAL A 146 14.04 7.90 -5.83
CA VAL A 146 14.57 6.59 -5.43
C VAL A 146 15.79 6.23 -6.28
N SER A 147 16.95 6.29 -5.66
CA SER A 147 18.15 5.54 -6.06
C SER A 147 18.71 4.91 -4.80
N ASN A 148 18.16 3.78 -4.39
CA ASN A 148 18.90 2.90 -3.48
C ASN A 148 18.51 1.46 -3.78
N GLU A 149 19.40 0.78 -4.50
CA GLU A 149 19.34 -0.66 -4.80
C GLU A 149 19.61 -1.54 -3.56
N CYS A 150 19.32 -1.04 -2.36
CA CYS A 150 19.52 -1.80 -1.14
C CYS A 150 18.38 -2.81 -0.98
N GLU A 151 18.71 -4.08 -0.87
CA GLU A 151 17.76 -5.19 -0.66
C GLU A 151 17.09 -5.15 0.72
N GLN A 152 17.68 -4.40 1.67
CA GLN A 152 17.15 -4.30 3.03
C GLN A 152 15.87 -3.45 3.10
N LEU A 153 14.87 -3.97 3.82
CA LEU A 153 13.75 -3.18 4.32
C LEU A 153 14.19 -2.44 5.59
N ARG A 154 14.10 -1.10 5.57
CA ARG A 154 14.39 -0.25 6.74
C ARG A 154 13.09 0.40 7.18
N ILE A 155 12.72 0.20 8.44
CA ILE A 155 11.53 0.78 9.05
C ILE A 155 12.01 1.68 10.17
N ALA A 156 11.60 2.95 10.13
CA ALA A 156 11.79 3.89 11.21
C ALA A 156 10.46 4.02 11.94
N PHE A 157 10.48 3.94 13.26
CA PHE A 157 9.32 4.20 14.11
C PHE A 157 9.54 5.53 14.80
N ASP A 158 8.65 6.47 14.56
CA ASP A 158 8.52 7.70 15.32
C ASP A 158 7.81 7.30 16.62
N GLY A 159 8.58 6.94 17.66
CA GLY A 159 8.06 6.28 18.87
C GLY A 159 6.97 7.08 19.60
N ASP A 160 6.94 8.38 19.32
CA ASP A 160 6.18 9.45 19.91
C ASP A 160 4.67 9.32 19.67
N SER A 161 4.24 8.57 18.64
CA SER A 161 2.82 8.41 18.28
C SER A 161 2.30 6.97 18.36
N VAL A 162 3.15 5.99 18.73
CA VAL A 162 2.78 4.57 18.66
C VAL A 162 3.20 3.77 19.89
N LEU A 163 4.30 4.13 20.56
CA LEU A 163 4.89 3.29 21.60
C LEU A 163 4.73 3.83 23.01
N PHE A 164 4.45 5.13 23.17
CA PHE A 164 4.52 5.75 24.50
C PHE A 164 3.27 6.53 24.92
N SER A 165 2.66 7.42 24.11
CA SER A 165 1.35 8.00 24.47
C SER A 165 0.64 8.74 23.33
N ASP A 166 -0.69 8.63 23.26
CA ASP A 166 -1.56 9.36 22.31
C ASP A 166 -1.81 10.84 22.71
N ASP A 167 -1.23 11.30 23.81
CA ASP A 167 -1.57 12.59 24.43
C ASP A 167 -1.11 13.78 23.58
N SER A 168 0.08 13.69 22.98
CA SER A 168 0.59 14.73 22.08
C SER A 168 -0.24 14.82 20.80
N GLU A 169 -0.69 13.69 20.25
CA GLU A 169 -1.53 13.66 19.05
C GLU A 169 -2.94 14.22 19.32
N ARG A 170 -3.51 13.98 20.52
CA ARG A 170 -4.76 14.62 20.95
C ARG A 170 -4.65 16.13 21.05
N ILE A 171 -3.54 16.66 21.60
CA ILE A 171 -3.32 18.11 21.69
C ILE A 171 -3.23 18.72 20.28
N TYR A 172 -2.53 18.06 19.35
CA TYR A 172 -2.47 18.49 17.96
C TYR A 172 -3.86 18.53 17.31
N GLN A 173 -4.66 17.48 17.44
CA GLN A 173 -6.00 17.42 16.83
C GLN A 173 -6.98 18.43 17.44
N GLN A 174 -6.89 18.72 18.75
CA GLN A 174 -7.83 19.61 19.44
C GLN A 174 -7.41 21.09 19.42
N GLN A 175 -6.12 21.37 19.49
CA GLN A 175 -5.58 22.71 19.77
C GLN A 175 -4.58 23.20 18.71
N GLY A 176 -4.27 22.37 17.72
CA GLY A 176 -3.44 22.71 16.58
C GLY A 176 -1.94 22.70 16.87
N LEU A 177 -1.16 22.97 15.81
CA LEU A 177 0.30 22.82 15.78
C LEU A 177 1.05 23.66 16.83
N ALA A 178 0.55 24.86 17.14
CA ALA A 178 1.20 25.76 18.10
C ALA A 178 1.13 25.20 19.54
N ALA A 179 -0.01 24.61 19.92
CA ALA A 179 -0.19 23.98 21.23
C ALA A 179 0.65 22.70 21.35
N PHE A 180 0.72 21.90 20.27
CA PHE A 180 1.60 20.73 20.19
C PHE A 180 3.07 21.11 20.43
N ALA A 181 3.59 22.09 19.69
CA ALA A 181 4.99 22.51 19.81
C ALA A 181 5.32 23.08 21.21
N ALA A 182 4.37 23.74 21.86
CA ALA A 182 4.52 24.20 23.23
C ALA A 182 4.55 23.03 24.23
N ASN A 183 3.70 22.01 24.03
CA ASN A 183 3.66 20.82 24.88
C ASN A 183 4.95 19.99 24.76
N GLU A 184 5.38 19.71 23.53
CA GLU A 184 6.67 19.07 23.22
C GLU A 184 7.84 19.76 23.94
N ARG A 185 7.88 21.10 23.89
CA ARG A 185 8.93 21.88 24.52
C ARG A 185 8.89 21.81 26.05
N ASN A 186 7.70 21.74 26.64
CA ASN A 186 7.52 21.68 28.09
C ASN A 186 7.81 20.28 28.66
N ASP A 187 7.53 19.23 27.88
CA ASP A 187 7.69 17.84 28.29
C ASP A 187 8.99 17.20 27.77
N ALA A 188 9.84 17.97 27.08
CA ALA A 188 11.12 17.52 26.50
C ALA A 188 12.10 16.83 27.47
N HIS A 189 11.90 16.93 28.79
CA HIS A 189 12.74 16.30 29.82
C HIS A 189 11.98 15.26 30.66
N LYS A 190 10.71 15.02 30.35
CA LYS A 190 9.94 13.95 30.96
C LYS A 190 10.12 12.69 30.12
N PRO A 191 10.55 11.57 30.72
CA PRO A 191 10.57 10.30 30.03
C PRO A 191 9.16 9.96 29.53
N LEU A 192 9.06 9.66 28.23
CA LEU A 192 7.88 9.04 27.66
C LEU A 192 7.62 7.72 28.43
N SER A 193 6.42 7.56 28.99
CA SER A 193 6.05 6.46 29.92
C SER A 193 5.00 5.56 29.30
#